data_AF-A0AAX1QG27-F1
#
_entry.id   AF-A0AAX1QG27-F1
#
_cell.length_a   1.000
_cell.length_b   1.000
_cell.length_c   1.000
_cell.angle_alpha   90.00
_cell.angle_beta   90.00
_cell.angle_gamma   90.00
#
_symmetry.space_group_name_H-M   'P 1'
#
loop_
_entity.id
_entity.type
_entity.pdbx_description
1 polymer ?
#
loop_
_entity_poly.entity_id
_entity_poly.type
_entity_poly.pdbx_seq_one_letter_code
_entity_poly.pdbx_strand_id
1 'polypeptide(L)' 'MNGDFDILDPVISLLDITVIIFIEDEPLIGIILALLLKIVCKDKLIRILLILLVIVLGEVMREE' A
#
# COMPACT_ATOMS: atom_id res chain seq x y z
N MET A 1 -18.43 -20.78 -14.94
CA MET A 1 -18.19 -19.36 -14.57
C MET A 1 -17.60 -19.38 -13.17
N ASN A 2 -16.28 -19.49 -13.06
CA ASN A 2 -15.61 -19.46 -11.76
C ASN A 2 -15.47 -17.99 -11.38
N GLY A 3 -16.42 -17.50 -10.58
CA GLY A 3 -16.32 -16.19 -9.96
C GLY A 3 -15.27 -16.26 -8.86
N ASP A 4 -13.99 -16.18 -9.25
CA ASP A 4 -12.96 -15.75 -8.32
C ASP A 4 -13.32 -14.32 -7.92
N PHE A 5 -13.94 -14.19 -6.74
CA PHE A 5 -13.88 -12.94 -6.02
C PHE A 5 -12.39 -12.68 -5.79
N ASP A 6 -11.80 -11.79 -6.58
CA ASP A 6 -10.39 -11.45 -6.47
C ASP A 6 -10.19 -10.66 -5.17
N ILE A 7 -10.03 -11.39 -4.06
CA ILE A 7 -9.87 -10.87 -2.69
C ILE A 7 -8.70 -9.87 -2.62
N LEU A 8 -7.79 -9.89 -3.60
CA LEU A 8 -6.67 -8.96 -3.68
C LEU A 8 -7.13 -7.50 -3.90
N ASP A 9 -8.24 -7.26 -4.59
CA ASP A 9 -8.72 -5.89 -4.85
C ASP A 9 -9.17 -5.15 -3.58
N PRO A 10 -10.01 -5.73 -2.70
CA PRO A 10 -10.33 -5.11 -1.42
C PRO A 10 -9.11 -5.03 -0.48
N VAL A 11 -8.19 -6.01 -0.52
CA VAL A 11 -6.94 -5.98 0.26
C VAL A 11 -6.04 -4.83 -0.16
N ILE A 12 -5.85 -4.61 -1.46
CA ILE A 12 -5.09 -3.48 -2.00
C ILE A 12 -5.73 -2.16 -1.59
N SER A 13 -7.05 -2.06 -1.69
CA SER A 13 -7.77 -0.84 -1.30
C SER A 13 -7.59 -0.51 0.18
N LEU A 14 -7.61 -1.54 1.04
CA LEU A 14 -7.38 -1.37 2.47
C LEU A 14 -5.94 -0.93 2.76
N LEU A 15 -4.96 -1.55 2.08
CA LEU A 15 -3.54 -1.21 2.21
C LEU A 15 -3.20 0.20 1.71
N ASP A 16 -3.83 0.66 0.63
CA ASP A 16 -3.69 2.03 0.13
C ASP A 16 -4.14 3.04 1.21
N ILE A 17 -5.27 2.77 1.89
CA ILE A 17 -5.75 3.60 2.99
C ILE A 17 -4.79 3.54 4.19
N THR A 18 -4.31 2.34 4.53
CA THR A 18 -3.36 2.14 5.63
C THR A 18 -2.09 2.95 5.41
N VAL A 19 -1.49 2.92 4.21
CA VAL A 19 -0.27 3.71 3.91
C VAL A 19 -0.49 5.21 4.07
N ILE A 20 -1.67 5.72 3.72
CA ILE A 20 -1.99 7.15 3.86
C ILE A 20 -2.10 7.54 5.33
N ILE A 21 -2.78 6.72 6.15
CA ILE A 21 -2.93 6.97 7.59
C ILE A 21 -1.59 6.83 8.31
N PHE A 22 -0.80 5.84 7.89
CA PHE A 22 0.48 5.50 8.50
C PHE A 22 1.51 6.62 8.41
N ILE A 23 1.45 7.44 7.35
CA ILE A 23 2.28 8.64 7.19
C ILE A 23 1.55 9.83 7.83
N GLU A 24 1.45 9.82 9.16
CA GLU A 24 0.68 10.80 9.95
C GLU A 24 1.19 12.24 9.78
N ASP A 25 2.51 12.40 9.70
CA ASP A 25 3.16 13.72 9.65
C ASP A 25 2.97 14.41 8.30
N GLU A 26 2.95 13.64 7.21
CA GLU A 26 2.84 14.14 5.84
C GLU A 26 1.91 13.27 4.98
N PRO A 27 0.58 13.34 5.21
CA PRO A 27 -0.39 12.48 4.53
C PRO A 27 -0.37 12.63 2.99
N LEU A 28 0.06 13.79 2.50
CA LEU A 28 0.31 14.05 1.08
C LEU A 28 1.35 13.09 0.48
N ILE A 29 2.42 12.78 1.23
CA ILE A 29 3.45 11.83 0.81
C ILE A 29 2.84 10.44 0.71
N GLY A 30 2.04 10.02 1.68
CA GLY A 30 1.35 8.71 1.63
C GLY A 30 0.41 8.57 0.42
N ILE A 31 -0.34 9.62 0.09
CA ILE A 31 -1.21 9.64 -1.10
C ILE A 31 -0.37 9.52 -2.38
N ILE A 32 0.71 10.29 -2.51
CA ILE A 32 1.59 10.25 -3.68
C ILE A 32 2.20 8.85 -3.83
N LEU A 33 2.64 8.24 -2.72
CA LEU A 33 3.26 6.92 -2.72
C LEU A 33 2.27 5.84 -3.16
N ALA A 34 1.04 5.85 -2.63
CA ALA A 34 -0.02 4.93 -3.03
C ALA A 34 -0.36 5.07 -4.52
N LEU A 35 -0.46 6.30 -5.03
CA LEU A 35 -0.69 6.56 -6.46
C LEU A 35 0.45 6.06 -7.34
N LEU A 36 1.71 6.29 -6.93
CA LEU A 36 2.88 5.82 -7.67
C LEU A 36 2.95 4.29 -7.70
N LEU A 37 2.71 3.62 -6.57
CA LEU A 37 2.67 2.15 -6.49
C LEU A 37 1.57 1.57 -7.39
N LYS A 38 0.42 2.25 -7.49
CA LYS A 38 -0.66 1.87 -8.38
C LYS A 38 -0.30 1.99 -9.86
N ILE A 39 0.48 3.01 -10.23
CA ILE A 39 0.88 3.27 -11.63
C ILE A 39 2.04 2.35 -12.06
N VAL A 40 3.05 2.21 -11.20
CA VAL A 40 4.31 1.52 -11.52
C VAL A 40 4.16 0.00 -11.42
N CYS A 41 3.30 -0.50 -10.53
CA CYS A 41 3.17 -1.92 -10.26
C CYS A 41 1.82 -2.46 -10.77
N LYS A 42 1.82 -3.17 -11.90
CA LYS A 42 0.61 -3.79 -12.47
C LYS A 42 0.21 -5.10 -11.77
N ASP A 43 1.18 -5.82 -11.21
CA ASP A 43 0.94 -7.05 -10.47
C ASP A 43 0.40 -6.75 -9.08
N LYS A 44 -0.76 -7.34 -8.75
CA LYS A 44 -1.47 -7.11 -7.49
C LYS A 44 -0.68 -7.61 -6.28
N LEU A 45 -0.04 -8.78 -6.37
CA LEU A 45 0.72 -9.37 -5.27
C LEU A 45 1.99 -8.57 -4.99
N ILE A 46 2.70 -8.17 -6.05
CA ILE A 46 3.92 -7.34 -5.89
C ILE A 46 3.56 -6.00 -5.26
N ARG A 47 2.43 -5.39 -5.67
CA ARG A 47 1.95 -4.14 -5.06
C ARG A 47 1.68 -4.29 -3.57
N ILE A 48 1.00 -5.37 -3.16
CA ILE A 48 0.74 -5.67 -1.74
C ILE A 48 2.05 -5.78 -0.97
N LEU A 49 3.02 -6.54 -1.48
CA LEU A 49 4.31 -6.72 -0.83
C LEU A 49 5.08 -5.40 -0.67
N LEU A 50 5.03 -4.53 -1.68
CA LEU A 50 5.66 -3.22 -1.61
C LEU A 50 4.99 -2.30 -0.60
N ILE A 51 3.65 -2.28 -0.54
CA ILE A 51 2.92 -1.48 0.46
C ILE A 51 3.29 -1.96 1.88
N LEU A 52 3.31 -3.27 2.11
CA LEU A 52 3.74 -3.83 3.40
C LEU A 52 5.19 -3.46 3.74
N LEU A 53 6.09 -3.50 2.77
CA LEU A 53 7.49 -3.11 2.97
C LEU A 53 7.62 -1.65 3.38
N VAL A 54 6.85 -0.74 2.76
CA VAL A 54 6.84 0.69 3.12
C VAL A 54 6.39 0.88 4.56
N ILE A 55 5.33 0.17 4.99
CA ILE A 55 4.84 0.25 6.37
C ILE A 55 5.92 -0.22 7.35
N VAL A 56 6.54 -1.38 7.09
CA VAL A 56 7.60 -1.91 7.97
C VAL A 56 8.81 -0.97 8.01
N LEU A 57 9.25 -0.45 6.85
CA LEU A 57 10.37 0.49 6.79
C LEU A 57 10.08 1.78 7.56
N GLY A 58 8.86 2.32 7.44
CA GLY A 58 8.50 3.52 8.17
C GLY A 58 8.46 3.31 9.68
N GLU A 59 8.00 2.15 10.17
CA GLU A 59 8.09 1.83 11.60
C GLU A 59 9.54 1.70 12.06
N VAL A 60 10.37 0.95 11.33
CA VAL A 60 11.79 0.75 11.68
C VAL A 60 12.55 2.08 11.72
N MET A 61 12.27 3.00 10.78
CA MET A 61 12.89 4.32 10.77
C MET A 61 12.36 5.28 11.84
N ARG A 62 11.20 5.00 12.44
CA ARG A 62 10.61 5.81 13.52
C ARG A 62 11.19 5.46 14.90
N GLU A 63 11.81 4.28 15.02
CA GLU A 63 12.46 3.79 16.25
C GLU A 63 13.92 4.30 16.43
N GLU A 64 14.50 4.99 15.43
CA GLU A 64 15.81 5.67 15.49
C GLU A 64 15.69 7.19 15.75
#